data_AF-A0A7J5EC27-F1
#
_entry.id   AF-A0A7J5EC27-F1
#
_cell.length_a   1.000
_cell.length_b   1.000
_cell.length_c   1.000
_cell.angle_alpha   90.00
_cell.angle_beta   90.00
_cell.angle_gamma   90.00
#
_symmetry.space_group_name_H-M   'P 1'
#
loop_
_entity.id
_entity.type
_entity.pdbx_description
1 polymer ?
#
loop_
_entity_poly.entity_id
_entity_poly.type
_entity_poly.pdbx_seq_one_letter_code
_entity_poly.pdbx_strand_id
1 'polypeptide(L)' 'MPEKIFTKEFPSDPDLLTEIEEFVIGIAEELNLSKDKYNNLALSVSEAASNSMVHGNKLDIEKKFTSP' A
#
# COMPACT_ATOMS: atom_id res chain seq x y z
N MET A 1 11.92 19.26 12.25
CA MET A 1 12.44 18.21 11.35
C MET A 1 11.43 18.12 10.20
N PRO A 2 11.85 18.17 8.92
CA PRO A 2 10.91 18.02 7.82
C PRO A 2 10.29 16.61 7.87
N GLU A 3 9.00 16.50 7.61
CA GLU A 3 8.31 15.21 7.49
C GLU A 3 8.88 14.44 6.28
N LYS A 4 9.23 13.16 6.47
CA LYS A 4 9.57 12.26 5.37
C LYS A 4 8.27 11.66 4.84
N ILE A 5 7.88 12.05 3.63
CA ILE A 5 6.69 11.53 2.95
C ILE A 5 7.15 10.52 1.88
N PHE A 6 6.60 9.31 1.94
CA PHE A 6 6.82 8.26 0.95
C PHE A 6 5.55 8.07 0.12
N THR A 7 5.68 7.99 -1.21
CA THR A 7 4.55 7.79 -2.12
C THR A 7 4.95 6.81 -3.21
N LYS A 8 4.10 5.80 -3.45
CA LYS A 8 4.26 4.82 -4.53
C LYS A 8 2.89 4.49 -5.09
N GLU A 9 2.79 4.48 -6.41
CA GLU A 9 1.57 4.16 -7.15
C GLU A 9 1.67 2.74 -7.71
N PHE A 10 0.58 1.98 -7.63
CA PHE A 10 0.50 0.60 -8.10
C PHE A 10 -0.78 0.39 -8.91
N PRO A 11 -0.74 -0.43 -9.98
CA PRO A 11 -1.93 -0.99 -10.60
C PRO A 11 -2.83 -1.67 -9.56
N SER A 12 -4.15 -1.65 -9.77
CA SER A 12 -5.11 -2.42 -8.96
C SER A 12 -5.07 -3.91 -9.33
N ASP A 13 -3.90 -4.52 -9.21
CA ASP A 13 -3.64 -5.93 -9.47
C ASP A 13 -3.29 -6.67 -8.16
N PRO A 14 -4.12 -7.64 -7.71
CA PRO A 14 -3.88 -8.37 -6.46
C PRO A 14 -2.51 -9.04 -6.40
N ASP A 15 -1.91 -9.36 -7.55
CA ASP A 15 -0.59 -9.98 -7.60
C ASP A 15 0.51 -9.03 -7.11
N LEU A 16 0.23 -7.73 -7.02
CA LEU A 16 1.14 -6.70 -6.51
C LEU A 16 1.04 -6.47 -4.99
N LEU A 17 0.14 -7.15 -4.27
CA LEU A 17 0.04 -7.05 -2.81
C LEU A 17 1.39 -7.36 -2.12
N THR A 18 2.11 -8.37 -2.61
CA THR A 18 3.45 -8.72 -2.13
C THR A 18 4.44 -7.56 -2.28
N GLU A 19 4.37 -6.84 -3.41
CA GLU A 19 5.28 -5.73 -3.71
C GLU A 19 4.95 -4.48 -2.88
N ILE A 20 3.68 -4.32 -2.48
CA ILE A 20 3.23 -3.29 -1.54
C ILE A 20 3.73 -3.61 -0.12
N GLU A 21 3.64 -4.86 0.32
CA GLU A 21 4.17 -5.31 1.61
C GLU A 21 5.67 -5.08 1.71
N GLU A 22 6.44 -5.48 0.69
CA GLU A 22 7.89 -5.28 0.63
C GLU A 22 8.28 -3.79 0.69
N PHE A 23 7.53 -2.92 0.00
CA PHE A 23 7.76 -1.47 0.04
C PHE A 23 7.59 -0.89 1.45
N VAL A 24 6.52 -1.30 2.14
CA VAL A 24 6.23 -0.84 3.50
C VAL A 24 7.24 -1.37 4.51
N ILE A 25 7.68 -2.63 4.37
CA ILE A 25 8.74 -3.21 5.19
C ILE A 25 10.04 -2.42 5.01
N GLY A 26 10.42 -2.09 3.78
CA GLY A 26 11.62 -1.28 3.50
C GLY A 26 11.58 0.10 4.16
N ILE A 27 10.42 0.77 4.18
CA ILE A 27 10.25 2.05 4.90
C ILE A 27 10.35 1.83 6.41
N ALA A 28 9.73 0.78 6.94
CA ALA A 28 9.77 0.47 8.37
C ALA A 28 11.21 0.18 8.84
N GLU A 29 12.02 -0.47 8.00
CA GLU A 29 13.45 -0.67 8.20
C GLU A 29 14.25 0.64 8.16
N GLU A 30 13.99 1.52 7.19
CA GLU A 30 14.63 2.85 7.13
C GLU A 30 14.32 3.69 8.37
N LEU A 31 13.12 3.55 8.92
CA LEU A 31 12.66 4.24 10.13
C LEU A 31 13.01 3.49 11.43
N ASN A 32 13.68 2.34 11.33
CA ASN A 32 14.11 1.51 12.46
C ASN A 32 12.95 1.16 13.42
N LEU A 33 11.77 0.87 12.86
CA LEU A 33 10.61 0.41 13.64
C LEU A 33 10.91 -0.95 14.30
N SER A 34 10.23 -1.25 15.41
CA SER A 34 10.36 -2.59 16.00
C SER A 34 9.73 -3.64 15.09
N LYS A 35 10.36 -4.82 15.01
CA LYS A 35 9.86 -5.96 14.22
C LYS A 35 8.41 -6.35 14.57
N ASP A 36 8.01 -6.16 15.83
CA ASP A 36 6.63 -6.42 16.27
C ASP A 36 5.60 -5.51 15.56
N LYS A 37 6.03 -4.33 15.11
CA LYS A 37 5.19 -3.38 14.36
C LYS A 37 5.16 -3.69 12.86
N TYR A 38 6.08 -4.51 12.34
CA TYR A 38 6.18 -4.80 10.90
C TYR A 38 4.97 -5.62 10.45
N ASN A 39 4.67 -6.69 11.18
CA ASN A 39 3.54 -7.56 10.84
C ASN A 39 2.21 -6.81 10.90
N ASN A 40 2.02 -5.97 11.92
CA ASN A 40 0.80 -5.18 12.06
C ASN A 40 0.67 -4.13 10.95
N LEU A 41 1.78 -3.49 10.57
CA LEU A 41 1.80 -2.49 9.51
C LEU A 41 1.57 -3.13 8.13
N ALA A 42 2.26 -4.21 7.81
CA ALA A 42 2.09 -4.97 6.58
C ALA A 42 0.65 -5.47 6.45
N LEU A 43 0.11 -6.12 7.48
CA LEU A 43 -1.29 -6.60 7.49
C LEU A 43 -2.28 -5.46 7.27
N SER A 44 -2.10 -4.35 8.00
CA SER A 44 -2.99 -3.18 7.87
C SER A 44 -2.95 -2.58 6.46
N VAL A 45 -1.76 -2.54 5.84
CA VAL A 45 -1.61 -2.05 4.46
C VAL A 45 -2.24 -3.03 3.46
N SER A 46 -2.05 -4.34 3.62
CA SER A 46 -2.63 -5.35 2.74
C SER A 46 -4.15 -5.36 2.82
N GLU A 47 -4.72 -5.22 4.01
CA GLU A 47 -6.17 -5.05 4.19
C GLU A 47 -6.66 -3.74 3.56
N ALA A 48 -5.95 -2.63 3.75
CA ALA A 48 -6.31 -1.34 3.15
C ALA A 48 -6.20 -1.35 1.62
N ALA A 49 -5.14 -1.96 1.07
CA ALA A 49 -4.91 -2.11 -0.36
C ALA A 49 -5.97 -3.04 -0.96
N SER A 50 -6.20 -4.21 -0.37
CA SER A 50 -7.25 -5.14 -0.78
C SER A 50 -8.63 -4.47 -0.74
N ASN A 51 -8.96 -3.76 0.34
CA ASN A 51 -10.20 -2.99 0.43
C ASN A 51 -10.26 -1.88 -0.62
N SER A 52 -9.16 -1.19 -0.93
CA SER A 52 -9.15 -0.14 -1.95
C SER A 52 -9.30 -0.70 -3.36
N MET A 53 -8.73 -1.87 -3.64
CA MET A 53 -8.83 -2.56 -4.92
C MET A 53 -10.24 -3.15 -5.12
N VAL A 54 -10.79 -3.79 -4.09
CA VAL A 54 -12.10 -4.45 -4.12
C VAL A 54 -13.24 -3.43 -4.02
N HIS A 55 -13.19 -2.49 -3.05
CA HIS A 55 -14.27 -1.53 -2.77
C HIS A 55 -14.02 -0.14 -3.37
N GLY A 56 -12.79 0.36 -3.41
CA GLY A 56 -12.47 1.66 -4.01
C GLY A 56 -12.63 1.68 -5.53
N ASN A 57 -12.31 0.57 -6.19
CA ASN A 57 -12.45 0.39 -7.64
C ASN A 57 -13.68 -0.44 -8.06
N LYS A 58 -14.49 -0.95 -7.12
CA LYS A 58 -15.63 -1.88 -7.39
C LYS A 58 -15.28 -3.06 -8.31
N LEU A 59 -14.04 -3.54 -8.33
CA LEU A 59 -13.54 -4.56 -9.27
C LEU A 59 -13.63 -4.15 -10.76
N ASP A 60 -13.70 -2.85 -11.07
CA ASP A 60 -13.74 -2.36 -12.45
C ASP A 60 -12.33 -1.93 -12.90
N ILE A 61 -11.62 -2.86 -13.56
CA ILE A 61 -10.25 -2.69 -14.09
C ILE A 61 -10.15 -1.55 -15.11
N GLU A 62 -11.27 -1.10 -15.68
CA GLU A 62 -11.33 -0.12 -16.77
C GLU A 62 -11.51 1.33 -16.31
N LYS A 63 -11.70 1.61 -15.01
CA LYS A 63 -12.01 2.97 -14.57
C LYS A 63 -10.77 3.88 -14.54
N LYS A 64 -10.37 4.38 -15.70
CA LYS A 64 -9.43 5.50 -15.83
C LYS A 64 -10.04 6.74 -15.17
N PHE A 65 -9.43 7.16 -14.08
CA PHE A 65 -9.70 8.44 -13.44
C PHE A 65 -9.46 9.56 -14.46
N THR A 66 -10.54 10.11 -15.00
CA THR A 66 -10.54 11.38 -15.72
C THR A 66 -11.22 12.38 -14.79
N SER A 67 -10.40 13.17 -14.09
CA SER A 67 -10.90 14.38 -13.44
C SER A 67 -11.12 15.46 -14.51
N PRO A 68 -12.21 16.25 -14.44
CA PRO A 68 -12.24 17.57 -15.05
C PRO A 68 -11.24 18.53 -14.37
#